data_AF-A0A8S0ZVP8-F1
#
_entry.id   AF-A0A8S0ZVP8-F1
#
_cell.length_a   1.000
_cell.length_b   1.000
_cell.length_c   1.000
_cell.angle_alpha   90.00
_cell.angle_beta   90.00
_cell.angle_gamma   90.00
#
_symmetry.space_group_name_H-M   'P 1'
#
loop_
_entity.id
_entity.type
_entity.pdbx_description
1 polymer ?
#
loop_
_entity_poly.entity_id
_entity_poly.type
_entity_poly.pdbx_seq_one_letter_code
_entity_poly.pdbx_strand_id
1 'polypeptide(L)'
;MVIVFITITLKYFMLLIHQAFIQNMIKYIERDYSEDNNYSEEDKETILKYVKKGGNVCIFWLCAGFGTCVTFPLKAFASMFYLYWKGEFRLVPMFEITFPEPIESYKNSIAVFWIWFAMTFLFDLYATTMNVGFDPIIPICMLHVCGQTALLSRRLTRIFAEIEDPKEIQAQLRFIIIKVQSLYDFIGGIKSSFGLLFEVNMKSTTFTLPLIAFQIVESEIFRQEIYASGWQKCSDVSVRHTILLMLTRARVPMGVRSVFYEMSLDTFAEVIVMKDVPPRLRHLQFDECGMGVVDEL
;
A
#
# COMPACT_ATOMS: atom_id res chain seq x y z
N MET A 1 -1.16 5.94 -15.17
CA MET A 1 -2.61 6.10 -14.93
C MET A 1 -3.46 4.93 -15.40
N VAL A 2 -3.24 4.34 -16.58
CA VAL A 2 -4.12 3.26 -17.09
C VAL A 2 -4.18 2.05 -16.16
N ILE A 3 -3.05 1.59 -15.61
CA ILE A 3 -3.03 0.49 -14.64
C ILE A 3 -3.86 0.83 -13.41
N VAL A 4 -3.66 2.02 -12.84
CA VAL A 4 -4.41 2.52 -11.67
C VAL A 4 -5.91 2.62 -11.97
N PHE A 5 -6.27 3.11 -13.16
CA PHE A 5 -7.66 3.16 -13.62
C PHE A 5 -8.26 1.74 -13.73
N ILE A 6 -7.55 0.79 -14.33
CA ILE A 6 -7.99 -0.60 -14.45
C ILE A 6 -8.16 -1.23 -13.07
N THR A 7 -7.22 -1.04 -12.15
CA THR A 7 -7.29 -1.61 -10.80
C THR A 7 -8.42 -1.02 -9.99
N ILE A 8 -8.63 0.30 -10.03
CA ILE A 8 -9.77 0.96 -9.36
C ILE A 8 -11.10 0.50 -9.95
N THR A 9 -11.20 0.41 -11.28
CA THR A 9 -12.42 -0.06 -11.96
C THR A 9 -12.73 -1.51 -11.58
N LEU A 10 -11.71 -2.36 -11.52
CA LEU A 10 -11.84 -3.74 -11.06
C LEU A 10 -12.28 -3.80 -9.60
N LYS A 11 -11.64 -3.04 -8.69
CA LYS A 11 -12.03 -2.95 -7.27
C LYS A 11 -13.48 -2.52 -7.10
N TYR A 12 -13.91 -1.50 -7.86
CA TYR A 12 -15.28 -1.01 -7.83
C TYR A 12 -16.27 -2.08 -8.29
N PHE A 13 -15.99 -2.76 -9.40
CA PHE A 13 -16.83 -3.85 -9.90
C PHE A 13 -16.93 -5.00 -8.90
N MET A 14 -15.82 -5.38 -8.26
CA MET A 14 -15.80 -6.40 -7.21
C MET A 14 -16.62 -5.99 -5.98
N LEU A 15 -16.54 -4.73 -5.57
CA LEU A 15 -17.35 -4.20 -4.47
C LEU A 15 -18.84 -4.27 -4.78
N LEU A 16 -19.24 -4.00 -6.04
CA LEU A 16 -20.64 -4.12 -6.47
C LEU A 16 -21.12 -5.58 -6.52
N ILE A 17 -20.33 -6.48 -7.11
CA ILE A 17 -20.70 -7.91 -7.22
C ILE A 17 -20.82 -8.55 -5.85
N HIS A 18 -19.84 -8.30 -4.97
CA HIS A 18 -19.74 -8.98 -3.68
C HIS A 18 -20.32 -8.15 -2.53
N GLN A 19 -21.13 -7.12 -2.81
CA GLN A 19 -21.71 -6.24 -1.78
C GLN A 19 -22.46 -7.04 -0.70
N ALA A 20 -23.31 -7.99 -1.10
CA ALA A 20 -24.06 -8.84 -0.16
C ALA A 20 -23.13 -9.67 0.73
N PHE A 21 -22.03 -10.16 0.15
CA PHE A 21 -21.02 -10.91 0.91
C PHE A 21 -20.29 -10.01 1.92
N ILE A 22 -19.88 -8.79 1.52
CA ILE A 22 -19.25 -7.81 2.41
C ILE A 22 -20.18 -7.47 3.59
N GLN A 23 -21.47 -7.24 3.32
CA GLN A 23 -22.46 -6.99 4.38
C GLN A 23 -22.60 -8.17 5.33
N ASN A 24 -22.62 -9.40 4.80
CA ASN A 24 -22.66 -10.61 5.62
C ASN A 24 -21.39 -10.78 6.45
N MET A 25 -20.22 -10.40 5.93
CA MET A 25 -18.98 -10.43 6.70
C MET A 25 -19.00 -9.44 7.87
N ILE A 26 -19.48 -8.21 7.64
CA ILE A 26 -19.59 -7.20 8.69
C ILE A 26 -20.54 -7.70 9.78
N LYS A 27 -21.70 -8.24 9.40
CA LYS A 27 -22.66 -8.83 10.36
C LYS A 27 -22.08 -10.03 11.10
N TYR A 28 -21.27 -10.85 10.44
CA TYR A 28 -20.59 -11.99 11.07
C TYR A 28 -19.64 -11.51 12.17
N ILE A 29 -18.82 -10.50 11.87
CA ILE A 29 -17.88 -9.88 12.82
C ILE A 29 -18.63 -9.21 13.98
N GLU A 30 -19.70 -8.47 13.68
CA GLU A 30 -20.54 -7.81 14.68
C GLU A 30 -21.20 -8.83 15.63
N ARG A 31 -21.70 -9.94 15.08
CA ARG A 31 -22.26 -11.03 15.89
C ARG A 31 -21.20 -11.64 16.80
N ASP A 32 -20.01 -11.91 16.29
CA ASP A 32 -18.90 -12.45 17.09
C ASP A 32 -18.56 -11.52 18.28
N TYR A 33 -18.58 -10.19 18.08
CA TYR A 33 -18.38 -9.23 19.16
C TYR A 33 -19.59 -9.12 20.11
N SER A 34 -20.82 -9.31 19.63
CA SER A 34 -22.00 -9.28 20.50
C SER A 34 -22.05 -10.46 21.49
N GLU A 35 -21.41 -11.57 21.14
CA GLU A 35 -21.27 -12.76 21.99
C GLU A 35 -20.18 -12.59 23.08
N ASP A 36 -19.39 -11.51 23.06
CA ASP A 36 -18.29 -11.22 24.01
C ASP A 36 -18.76 -11.01 25.47
N ASN A 37 -20.06 -10.76 25.70
CA ASN A 37 -20.57 -10.54 27.07
C ASN A 37 -20.35 -11.77 27.98
N ASN A 38 -20.15 -12.96 27.40
CA ASN A 38 -19.88 -14.19 28.13
C ASN A 38 -18.37 -14.48 28.31
N TYR A 39 -17.49 -13.59 27.87
CA TYR A 39 -16.05 -13.84 27.88
C TYR A 39 -15.38 -13.39 29.18
N SER A 40 -14.35 -14.12 29.59
CA SER A 40 -13.47 -13.70 30.68
C SER A 40 -12.75 -12.40 30.32
N GLU A 41 -12.32 -11.62 31.33
CA GLU A 41 -11.61 -10.35 31.08
C GLU A 41 -10.32 -10.55 30.26
N GLU A 42 -9.61 -11.67 30.44
CA GLU A 42 -8.43 -12.00 29.64
C GLU A 42 -8.75 -12.31 28.16
N ASP A 43 -9.91 -12.94 27.91
CA ASP A 43 -10.40 -13.22 26.57
C ASP A 43 -10.75 -11.89 25.87
N LYS A 44 -11.43 -10.98 26.58
CA LYS A 44 -11.75 -9.64 26.07
C LYS A 44 -10.50 -8.83 25.74
N GLU A 45 -9.48 -8.86 26.59
CA GLU A 45 -8.21 -8.18 26.33
C GLU A 45 -7.54 -8.69 25.05
N THR A 46 -7.59 -10.01 24.83
CA THR A 46 -7.05 -10.65 23.63
C THR A 46 -7.75 -10.11 22.38
N ILE A 47 -9.08 -10.08 22.37
CA ILE A 47 -9.87 -9.59 21.24
C ILE A 47 -9.62 -8.09 21.00
N LEU A 48 -9.63 -7.29 22.07
CA LEU A 48 -9.43 -5.85 22.00
C LEU A 48 -8.05 -5.48 21.42
N LYS A 49 -7.02 -6.30 21.67
CA LYS A 49 -5.71 -6.17 21.03
C LYS A 49 -5.80 -6.27 19.49
N TYR A 50 -6.56 -7.22 18.95
CA TYR A 50 -6.71 -7.38 17.50
C TYR A 50 -7.62 -6.30 16.90
N VAL A 51 -8.67 -5.87 17.61
CA VAL A 51 -9.51 -4.74 17.21
C VAL A 51 -8.68 -3.46 17.08
N LYS A 52 -7.85 -3.15 18.08
CA LYS A 52 -6.93 -1.99 18.03
C LYS A 52 -5.96 -2.08 16.85
N LYS A 53 -5.42 -3.27 16.55
CA LYS A 53 -4.60 -3.47 15.35
C LYS A 53 -5.38 -3.20 14.07
N GLY A 54 -6.64 -3.64 13.97
CA GLY A 54 -7.51 -3.33 12.84
C GLY A 54 -7.71 -1.83 12.64
N GLY A 55 -7.99 -1.10 13.73
CA GLY A 55 -8.07 0.37 13.70
C GLY A 55 -6.76 1.03 13.23
N ASN A 56 -5.61 0.56 13.71
CA ASN A 56 -4.31 1.06 13.26
C ASN A 56 -4.07 0.81 11.76
N VAL A 57 -4.53 -0.33 11.23
CA VAL A 57 -4.47 -0.61 9.78
C VAL A 57 -5.31 0.40 9.02
N CYS A 58 -6.54 0.70 9.45
CA CYS A 58 -7.38 1.73 8.81
C CYS A 58 -6.70 3.10 8.81
N ILE A 59 -6.13 3.52 9.94
CA ILE A 59 -5.42 4.80 10.06
C ILE A 59 -4.22 4.83 9.11
N PHE A 60 -3.46 3.74 9.04
CA PHE A 60 -2.32 3.63 8.12
C PHE A 60 -2.76 3.82 6.66
N TRP A 61 -3.80 3.10 6.21
CA TRP A 61 -4.32 3.23 4.84
C TRP A 61 -4.88 4.63 4.56
N LEU A 62 -5.56 5.23 5.53
CA LEU A 62 -6.07 6.60 5.42
C LEU A 62 -4.94 7.62 5.26
N CYS A 63 -3.93 7.58 6.15
CA CYS A 63 -2.77 8.46 6.06
C CYS A 63 -1.99 8.26 4.76
N ALA A 64 -1.75 7.00 4.36
CA ALA A 64 -1.05 6.68 3.12
C ALA A 64 -1.81 7.18 1.89
N GLY A 65 -3.13 6.92 1.81
CA GLY A 65 -3.97 7.33 0.70
C GLY A 65 -4.04 8.85 0.55
N PHE A 66 -4.34 9.58 1.63
CA PHE A 66 -4.37 11.05 1.58
C PHE A 66 -2.99 11.65 1.32
N GLY A 67 -1.92 11.06 1.87
CA GLY A 67 -0.55 11.46 1.58
C GLY A 67 -0.27 11.39 0.07
N THR A 68 -0.60 10.26 -0.57
CA THR A 68 -0.42 10.12 -2.02
C THR A 68 -1.28 11.09 -2.82
N CYS A 69 -2.52 11.37 -2.41
CA CYS A 69 -3.38 12.32 -3.11
C CYS A 69 -2.82 13.75 -3.09
N VAL A 70 -2.22 14.19 -1.97
CA VAL A 70 -1.69 15.56 -1.82
C VAL A 70 -0.40 15.77 -2.60
N THR A 71 0.43 14.74 -2.75
CA THR A 71 1.75 14.87 -3.38
C THR A 71 1.72 15.28 -4.85
N PHE A 72 0.75 14.81 -5.64
CA PHE A 72 0.64 15.18 -7.05
C PHE A 72 0.30 16.67 -7.29
N PRO A 73 -0.75 17.24 -6.67
CA PRO A 73 -1.02 18.67 -6.80
C PRO A 73 0.09 19.50 -6.17
N LEU A 74 0.67 19.07 -5.04
CA LEU A 74 1.79 19.78 -4.42
C LEU A 74 2.99 19.87 -5.38
N LYS A 75 3.36 18.77 -6.03
CA LYS A 75 4.42 18.75 -7.06
C LYS A 75 4.10 19.72 -8.20
N ALA A 76 2.87 19.71 -8.70
CA ALA A 76 2.45 20.57 -9.80
C ALA A 76 2.54 22.06 -9.43
N PHE A 77 2.02 22.45 -8.26
CA PHE A 77 2.07 23.83 -7.78
C PHE A 77 3.49 24.29 -7.46
N ALA A 78 4.30 23.45 -6.81
CA ALA A 78 5.71 23.75 -6.53
C ALA A 78 6.49 23.98 -7.84
N SER A 79 6.24 23.15 -8.86
CA SER A 79 6.87 23.30 -10.18
C SER A 79 6.42 24.57 -10.90
N MET A 80 5.13 24.89 -10.88
CA MET A 80 4.60 26.15 -11.45
C MET A 80 5.20 27.38 -10.77
N PHE A 81 5.29 27.35 -9.43
CA PHE A 81 5.88 28.44 -8.65
C PHE A 81 7.38 28.62 -8.96
N TYR A 82 8.12 27.52 -9.04
CA TYR A 82 9.54 27.53 -9.39
C TYR A 82 9.79 28.11 -10.80
N LEU A 83 8.97 27.73 -11.78
CA LEU A 83 9.05 28.24 -13.15
C LEU A 83 8.64 29.71 -13.25
N TYR A 84 7.64 30.13 -12.48
CA TYR A 84 7.27 31.54 -12.35
C TYR A 84 8.46 32.38 -11.86
N TRP A 85 9.14 31.92 -10.81
CA TRP A 85 10.31 32.60 -10.24
C TRP A 85 11.46 32.73 -11.25
N LYS A 86 11.62 31.77 -12.16
CA LYS A 86 12.62 31.80 -13.22
C LYS A 86 12.25 32.67 -14.43
N GLY A 87 11.04 33.23 -14.46
CA GLY A 87 10.54 34.03 -15.59
C GLY A 87 10.04 33.21 -16.79
N GLU A 88 9.97 31.87 -16.66
CA GLU A 88 9.48 30.95 -17.70
C GLU A 88 8.16 30.31 -17.25
N PHE A 89 7.15 31.14 -16.92
CA PHE A 89 5.90 30.61 -16.40
C PHE A 89 5.24 29.65 -17.40
N ARG A 90 5.04 28.41 -16.94
CA ARG A 90 4.36 27.36 -17.69
C ARG A 90 3.41 26.62 -16.78
N LEU A 91 2.23 26.32 -17.31
CA LEU A 91 1.24 25.48 -16.66
C LEU A 91 1.77 24.04 -16.59
N VAL A 92 1.90 23.51 -15.37
CA VAL A 92 2.38 22.15 -15.12
C VAL A 92 1.19 21.29 -14.72
N PRO A 93 0.82 20.26 -15.50
CA PRO A 93 -0.30 19.39 -15.16
C PRO A 93 0.04 18.50 -13.97
N MET A 94 -0.99 18.05 -13.25
CA MET A 94 -0.85 17.10 -12.14
C MET A 94 -0.31 15.74 -12.59
N PHE A 95 -0.72 15.30 -13.79
CA PHE A 95 -0.23 14.09 -14.44
C PHE A 95 0.19 14.39 -15.87
N GLU A 96 1.32 13.81 -16.29
CA GLU A 96 1.78 13.91 -17.67
C GLU A 96 0.97 12.97 -18.56
N ILE A 97 0.06 13.56 -19.34
CA ILE A 97 -0.80 12.85 -20.30
C ILE A 97 -0.61 13.49 -21.67
N THR A 98 -0.39 12.67 -22.69
CA THR A 98 -0.34 13.11 -24.10
C THR A 98 -1.71 12.84 -24.74
N PHE A 99 -2.32 13.87 -25.32
CA PHE A 99 -3.61 13.78 -25.98
C PHE A 99 -3.45 13.56 -27.49
N PRO A 100 -4.51 13.06 -28.18
CA PRO A 100 -4.57 13.09 -29.64
C PRO A 100 -4.46 14.53 -30.19
N GLU A 101 -3.95 14.66 -31.41
CA GLU A 101 -3.58 15.96 -32.04
C GLU A 101 -4.63 17.09 -31.97
N PRO A 102 -5.96 16.84 -32.05
CA PRO A 102 -6.94 17.92 -31.93
C PRO A 102 -6.97 18.58 -30.55
N ILE A 103 -6.64 17.84 -29.48
CA ILE A 103 -6.76 18.28 -28.09
C ILE A 103 -5.42 18.77 -27.54
N GLU A 104 -4.31 18.14 -27.96
CA GLU A 104 -2.96 18.51 -27.48
C GLU A 104 -2.62 19.98 -27.82
N SER A 105 -3.12 20.48 -28.94
CA SER A 105 -2.94 21.89 -29.36
C SER A 105 -3.59 22.91 -28.40
N TYR A 106 -4.68 22.55 -27.73
CA TYR A 106 -5.39 23.43 -26.79
C TYR A 106 -5.05 23.17 -25.33
N LYS A 107 -4.23 22.14 -25.03
CA LYS A 107 -3.89 21.69 -23.67
C LYS A 107 -3.32 22.80 -22.77
N ASN A 108 -2.57 23.74 -23.35
CA ASN A 108 -1.97 24.85 -22.62
C ASN A 108 -2.87 26.10 -22.55
N SER A 109 -4.06 26.06 -23.14
CA SER A 109 -5.06 27.12 -22.93
C SER A 109 -5.50 27.11 -21.47
N ILE A 110 -5.55 28.29 -20.84
CA ILE A 110 -5.83 28.44 -19.41
C ILE A 110 -7.14 27.74 -19.02
N ALA A 111 -8.22 27.94 -19.79
CA ALA A 111 -9.52 27.35 -19.49
C ALA A 111 -9.48 25.81 -19.57
N VAL A 112 -8.87 25.28 -20.63
CA VAL A 112 -8.75 23.84 -20.88
C VAL A 112 -7.89 23.19 -19.79
N PHE A 113 -6.77 23.82 -19.43
CA PHE A 113 -5.89 23.37 -18.35
C PHE A 113 -6.62 23.22 -17.02
N TRP A 114 -7.34 24.26 -16.57
CA TRP A 114 -8.04 24.21 -15.27
C TRP A 114 -9.17 23.19 -15.23
N ILE A 115 -9.90 23.04 -16.34
CA ILE A 115 -10.92 21.99 -16.49
C ILE A 115 -10.28 20.59 -16.35
N TRP A 116 -9.13 20.37 -17.00
CA TRP A 116 -8.41 19.09 -16.89
C TRP A 116 -7.80 18.86 -15.52
N PHE A 117 -7.22 19.91 -14.92
CA PHE A 117 -6.68 19.85 -13.58
C PHE A 117 -7.78 19.46 -12.57
N ALA A 118 -8.95 20.07 -12.67
CA ALA A 118 -10.09 19.72 -11.84
C ALA A 118 -10.54 18.26 -12.06
N MET A 119 -10.67 17.81 -13.31
CA MET A 119 -11.05 16.41 -13.60
C MET A 119 -10.04 15.40 -13.07
N THR A 120 -8.75 15.63 -13.26
CA THR A 120 -7.68 14.73 -12.78
C THR A 120 -7.60 14.72 -11.26
N PHE A 121 -7.82 15.86 -10.61
CA PHE A 121 -7.92 15.94 -9.15
C PHE A 121 -9.15 15.18 -8.61
N LEU A 122 -10.31 15.31 -9.24
CA LEU A 122 -11.50 14.54 -8.87
C LEU A 122 -11.29 13.03 -9.03
N PHE A 123 -10.62 12.62 -10.11
CA PHE A 123 -10.24 11.22 -10.30
C PHE A 123 -9.30 10.72 -9.20
N ASP A 124 -8.31 11.51 -8.81
CA ASP A 124 -7.36 11.16 -7.75
C ASP A 124 -8.03 11.05 -6.37
N LEU A 125 -8.97 11.94 -6.07
CA LEU A 125 -9.82 11.83 -4.88
C LEU A 125 -10.66 10.55 -4.91
N TYR A 126 -11.31 10.26 -6.04
CA TYR A 126 -12.08 9.03 -6.21
C TYR A 126 -11.21 7.78 -6.02
N ALA A 127 -10.05 7.73 -6.68
CA ALA A 127 -9.05 6.68 -6.54
C ALA A 127 -8.65 6.46 -5.08
N THR A 128 -8.37 7.56 -4.37
CA THR A 128 -7.97 7.54 -2.97
C THR A 128 -9.08 6.98 -2.09
N THR A 129 -10.32 7.44 -2.24
CA THR A 129 -11.45 6.91 -1.47
C THR A 129 -11.67 5.42 -1.70
N MET A 130 -11.50 4.94 -2.94
CA MET A 130 -11.59 3.51 -3.27
C MET A 130 -10.51 2.70 -2.55
N ASN A 131 -9.24 3.13 -2.62
CA ASN A 131 -8.15 2.43 -1.96
C ASN A 131 -8.30 2.45 -0.43
N VAL A 132 -8.61 3.61 0.16
CA VAL A 132 -8.79 3.75 1.62
C VAL A 132 -9.99 2.95 2.13
N GLY A 133 -11.08 2.87 1.37
CA GLY A 133 -12.27 2.13 1.78
C GLY A 133 -12.17 0.62 1.54
N PHE A 134 -11.60 0.22 0.40
CA PHE A 134 -11.60 -1.18 -0.04
C PHE A 134 -10.42 -1.98 0.52
N ASP A 135 -9.20 -1.45 0.41
CA ASP A 135 -7.97 -2.20 0.72
C ASP A 135 -7.86 -2.66 2.20
N PRO A 136 -8.37 -1.92 3.21
CA PRO A 136 -8.28 -2.40 4.59
C PRO A 136 -9.32 -3.47 4.95
N ILE A 137 -10.40 -3.67 4.17
CA ILE A 137 -11.50 -4.61 4.51
C ILE A 137 -10.95 -6.01 4.81
N ILE A 138 -10.10 -6.53 3.94
CA ILE A 138 -9.64 -7.90 4.07
C ILE A 138 -8.60 -8.07 5.17
N PRO A 139 -7.58 -7.19 5.31
CA PRO A 139 -6.72 -7.16 6.49
C PRO A 139 -7.49 -7.12 7.82
N ILE A 140 -8.58 -6.35 7.92
CA ILE A 140 -9.44 -6.31 9.13
C ILE A 140 -10.07 -7.67 9.37
N CYS A 141 -10.61 -8.32 8.33
CA CYS A 141 -11.24 -9.63 8.45
C CYS A 141 -10.22 -10.73 8.82
N MET A 142 -9.01 -10.66 8.26
CA MET A 142 -7.93 -11.57 8.64
C MET A 142 -7.50 -11.34 10.08
N LEU A 143 -7.40 -10.08 10.54
CA LEU A 143 -7.12 -9.75 11.93
C LEU A 143 -8.21 -10.25 12.88
N HIS A 144 -9.48 -10.17 12.49
CA HIS A 144 -10.60 -10.77 13.23
C HIS A 144 -10.42 -12.28 13.39
N VAL A 145 -10.17 -12.99 12.28
CA VAL A 145 -9.95 -14.44 12.32
C VAL A 145 -8.72 -14.78 13.16
N CYS A 146 -7.61 -14.04 13.04
CA CYS A 146 -6.43 -14.25 13.89
C CYS A 146 -6.75 -14.05 15.38
N GLY A 147 -7.58 -13.07 15.73
CA GLY A 147 -8.04 -12.84 17.10
C GLY A 147 -8.88 -14.00 17.62
N GLN A 148 -9.83 -14.48 16.82
CA GLN A 148 -10.68 -15.62 17.15
C GLN A 148 -9.86 -16.92 17.28
N THR A 149 -8.89 -17.17 16.40
CA THR A 149 -8.00 -18.34 16.50
C THR A 149 -7.13 -18.28 17.75
N ALA A 150 -6.58 -17.11 18.09
CA ALA A 150 -5.79 -16.94 19.31
C ALA A 150 -6.65 -17.20 20.57
N LEU A 151 -7.89 -16.70 20.58
CA LEU A 151 -8.87 -16.96 21.65
C LEU A 151 -9.16 -18.46 21.80
N LEU A 152 -9.44 -19.16 20.69
CA LEU A 152 -9.73 -20.59 20.71
C LEU A 152 -8.52 -21.42 21.17
N SER A 153 -7.31 -21.03 20.78
CA SER A 153 -6.08 -21.67 21.25
C SER A 153 -5.91 -21.54 22.77
N ARG A 154 -6.20 -20.36 23.35
CA ARG A 154 -6.14 -20.18 24.81
C ARG A 154 -7.19 -21.02 25.53
N ARG A 155 -8.42 -21.05 25.02
CA ARG A 155 -9.49 -21.88 25.58
C ARG A 155 -9.15 -23.36 25.56
N LEU A 156 -8.54 -23.83 24.46
CA LEU A 156 -8.07 -25.20 24.35
C LEU A 156 -7.09 -25.55 25.47
N THR A 157 -6.08 -24.70 25.69
CA THR A 157 -5.11 -24.90 26.78
C THR A 157 -5.78 -24.89 28.15
N ARG A 158 -6.73 -23.99 28.39
CA ARG A 158 -7.46 -23.90 29.67
C ARG A 158 -8.28 -25.15 29.96
N ILE A 159 -8.96 -25.71 28.96
CA ILE A 159 -9.77 -26.93 29.11
C ILE A 159 -8.92 -28.08 29.66
N PHE A 160 -7.71 -28.29 29.12
CA PHE A 160 -6.82 -29.35 29.59
C PHE A 160 -6.11 -29.05 30.91
N ALA A 161 -6.09 -27.79 31.35
CA ALA A 161 -5.44 -27.39 32.61
C ALA A 161 -6.40 -27.39 33.81
N GLU A 162 -7.67 -27.02 33.59
CA GLU A 162 -8.62 -26.70 34.68
C GLU A 162 -9.79 -27.69 34.79
N ILE A 163 -10.15 -28.39 33.71
CA ILE A 163 -11.34 -29.25 33.70
C ILE A 163 -10.90 -30.70 33.88
N GLU A 164 -11.43 -31.35 34.92
CA GLU A 164 -11.21 -32.78 35.18
C GLU A 164 -12.35 -33.67 34.63
N ASP A 165 -13.57 -33.14 34.50
CA ASP A 165 -14.72 -33.92 34.03
C ASP A 165 -14.64 -34.18 32.50
N PRO A 166 -14.52 -35.46 32.07
CA PRO A 166 -14.42 -35.81 30.66
C PRO A 166 -15.64 -35.37 29.83
N LYS A 167 -16.84 -35.27 30.42
CA LYS A 167 -18.05 -34.82 29.70
C LYS A 167 -17.99 -33.33 29.37
N GLU A 168 -17.52 -32.51 30.31
CA GLU A 168 -17.35 -31.07 30.12
C GLU A 168 -16.23 -30.79 29.11
N ILE A 169 -15.11 -31.53 29.18
CA ILE A 169 -14.04 -31.48 28.16
C ILE A 169 -14.60 -31.75 26.77
N GLN A 170 -15.40 -32.80 26.60
CA GLN A 170 -15.99 -33.14 25.31
C GLN A 170 -16.93 -32.05 24.78
N ALA A 171 -17.74 -31.44 25.64
CA ALA A 171 -18.65 -30.36 25.27
C ALA A 171 -17.88 -29.11 24.79
N GLN A 172 -16.85 -28.70 25.52
CA GLN A 172 -16.03 -27.54 25.19
C GLN A 172 -15.18 -27.77 23.92
N LEU A 173 -14.62 -28.97 23.74
CA LEU A 173 -13.92 -29.34 22.50
C LEU A 173 -14.85 -29.30 21.30
N ARG A 174 -16.08 -29.79 21.43
CA ARG A 174 -17.09 -29.72 20.36
C ARG A 174 -17.38 -28.26 19.99
N PHE A 175 -17.52 -27.38 20.97
CA PHE A 175 -17.69 -25.94 20.73
C PHE A 175 -16.51 -25.35 19.95
N ILE A 176 -15.27 -25.65 20.36
CA ILE A 176 -14.06 -25.18 19.67
C ILE A 176 -14.04 -25.67 18.21
N ILE A 177 -14.29 -26.94 17.97
CA ILE A 177 -14.29 -27.53 16.62
C ILE A 177 -15.31 -26.82 15.72
N ILE A 178 -16.54 -26.61 16.21
CA ILE A 178 -17.59 -25.90 15.46
C ILE A 178 -17.14 -24.47 15.14
N LYS A 179 -16.55 -23.75 16.10
CA LYS A 179 -16.09 -22.37 15.88
C LYS A 179 -14.93 -22.31 14.89
N VAL A 180 -13.96 -23.22 14.98
CA VAL A 180 -12.85 -23.34 14.02
C VAL A 180 -13.39 -23.59 12.61
N GLN A 181 -14.35 -24.50 12.46
CA GLN A 181 -14.97 -24.77 11.16
C GLN A 181 -15.68 -23.54 10.59
N SER A 182 -16.43 -22.81 11.41
CA SER A 182 -17.06 -21.53 11.02
C SER A 182 -16.03 -20.49 10.55
N LEU A 183 -14.85 -20.42 11.19
CA LEU A 183 -13.78 -19.51 10.75
C LEU A 183 -13.17 -19.94 9.41
N TYR A 184 -13.01 -21.25 9.17
CA TYR A 184 -12.55 -21.76 7.88
C TYR A 184 -13.56 -21.48 6.76
N ASP A 185 -14.86 -21.66 7.02
CA ASP A 185 -15.92 -21.34 6.07
C ASP A 185 -15.93 -19.84 5.75
N PHE A 186 -15.73 -18.99 6.76
CA PHE A 186 -15.59 -17.54 6.59
C PHE A 186 -14.38 -17.17 5.71
N ILE A 187 -13.20 -17.74 5.97
CA ILE A 187 -12.00 -17.57 5.13
C ILE A 187 -12.25 -18.08 3.70
N GLY A 188 -12.92 -19.22 3.56
CA GLY A 188 -13.30 -19.80 2.27
C GLY A 188 -14.15 -18.83 1.45
N GLY A 189 -15.13 -18.19 2.08
CA GLY A 189 -15.95 -17.14 1.47
C GLY A 189 -15.11 -15.94 1.00
N ILE A 190 -14.16 -15.48 1.82
CA ILE A 190 -13.25 -14.37 1.46
C ILE A 190 -12.42 -14.76 0.24
N LYS A 191 -11.82 -15.95 0.25
CA LYS A 191 -10.99 -16.44 -0.86
C LYS A 191 -11.80 -16.56 -2.15
N SER A 192 -13.01 -17.10 -2.08
CA SER A 192 -13.88 -17.23 -3.25
C SER A 192 -14.35 -15.89 -3.80
N SER A 193 -14.55 -14.89 -2.94
CA SER A 193 -15.06 -13.58 -3.35
C SER A 193 -13.95 -12.61 -3.78
N PHE A 194 -12.77 -12.69 -3.18
CA PHE A 194 -11.68 -11.72 -3.40
C PHE A 194 -10.40 -12.32 -3.96
N GLY A 195 -10.32 -13.64 -4.16
CA GLY A 195 -9.11 -14.34 -4.59
C GLY A 195 -8.54 -13.82 -5.91
N LEU A 196 -9.40 -13.60 -6.92
CA LEU A 196 -8.98 -13.02 -8.20
C LEU A 196 -8.35 -11.63 -8.02
N LEU A 197 -8.98 -10.79 -7.20
CA LEU A 197 -8.50 -9.43 -6.97
C LEU A 197 -7.15 -9.42 -6.23
N PHE A 198 -6.96 -10.33 -5.27
CA PHE A 198 -5.67 -10.51 -4.61
C PHE A 198 -4.59 -10.93 -5.57
N GLU A 199 -4.88 -11.88 -6.45
CA GLU A 199 -3.92 -12.36 -7.43
C GLU A 199 -3.51 -11.24 -8.39
N VAL A 200 -4.48 -10.45 -8.87
CA VAL A 200 -4.23 -9.27 -9.72
C VAL A 200 -3.42 -8.22 -8.97
N ASN A 201 -3.77 -7.87 -7.74
CA ASN A 201 -3.06 -6.87 -6.94
C ASN A 201 -1.62 -7.31 -6.66
N MET A 202 -1.40 -8.55 -6.22
CA MET A 202 -0.06 -9.08 -5.94
C MET A 202 0.80 -9.11 -7.20
N LYS A 203 0.27 -9.58 -8.33
CA LYS A 203 0.98 -9.55 -9.62
C LYS A 203 1.30 -8.11 -10.04
N SER A 204 0.33 -7.20 -9.93
CA SER A 204 0.52 -5.78 -10.25
C SER A 204 1.64 -5.16 -9.42
N THR A 205 1.69 -5.41 -8.10
CA THR A 205 2.78 -4.93 -7.25
C THR A 205 4.12 -5.56 -7.60
N THR A 206 4.16 -6.86 -7.95
CA THR A 206 5.37 -7.56 -8.38
C THR A 206 5.97 -6.98 -9.66
N PHE A 207 5.16 -6.48 -10.60
CA PHE A 207 5.68 -5.77 -11.77
C PHE A 207 6.04 -4.31 -11.47
N THR A 208 5.25 -3.65 -10.63
CA THR A 208 5.42 -2.22 -10.35
C THR A 208 6.69 -1.95 -9.52
N LEU A 209 6.98 -2.77 -8.51
CA LEU A 209 8.13 -2.55 -7.63
C LEU A 209 9.49 -2.61 -8.35
N PRO A 210 9.80 -3.62 -9.20
CA PRO A 210 11.06 -3.64 -9.95
C PRO A 210 11.16 -2.53 -10.99
N LEU A 211 10.05 -2.16 -11.65
CA LEU A 211 10.06 -1.03 -12.61
C LEU A 211 10.39 0.28 -11.92
N ILE A 212 9.80 0.50 -10.73
CA ILE A 212 10.13 1.63 -9.89
C ILE A 212 11.60 1.58 -9.47
N ALA A 213 12.10 0.43 -9.01
CA ALA A 213 13.49 0.26 -8.61
C ALA A 213 14.48 0.52 -9.76
N PHE A 214 14.17 0.03 -10.96
CA PHE A 214 14.95 0.27 -12.17
C PHE A 214 15.05 1.76 -12.50
N GLN A 215 13.92 2.49 -12.44
CA GLN A 215 13.92 3.94 -12.67
C GLN A 215 14.78 4.70 -11.66
N ILE A 216 14.81 4.26 -10.39
CA ILE A 216 15.70 4.84 -9.37
C ILE A 216 17.16 4.57 -9.73
N VAL A 217 17.51 3.32 -10.04
CA VAL A 217 18.89 2.92 -10.30
C VAL A 217 19.44 3.63 -11.53
N GLU A 218 18.69 3.65 -12.64
CA GLU A 218 19.08 4.34 -13.87
C GLU A 218 19.30 5.84 -13.66
N SER A 219 18.41 6.48 -12.89
CA SER A 219 18.57 7.90 -12.57
C SER A 219 19.88 8.20 -11.86
N GLU A 220 20.32 7.28 -11.00
CA GLU A 220 21.50 7.46 -10.19
C GLU A 220 22.79 7.10 -10.93
N ILE A 221 22.73 6.09 -11.80
CA ILE A 221 23.83 5.74 -12.71
C ILE A 221 24.14 6.93 -13.63
N PHE A 222 23.13 7.48 -14.29
CA PHE A 222 23.33 8.63 -15.18
C PHE A 222 23.95 9.83 -14.45
N ARG A 223 23.53 10.09 -13.21
CA ARG A 223 24.12 11.14 -12.37
C ARG A 223 25.59 10.87 -12.07
N GLN A 224 25.95 9.62 -11.79
CA GLN A 224 27.35 9.23 -11.55
C GLN A 224 28.21 9.36 -12.81
N GLU A 225 27.69 9.02 -13.99
CA GLU A 225 28.41 9.18 -15.25
C GLU A 225 28.70 10.65 -15.57
N ILE A 226 27.72 11.54 -15.36
CA ILE A 226 27.94 12.98 -15.50
C ILE A 226 29.03 13.44 -14.53
N TYR A 227 29.01 12.97 -13.27
CA TYR A 227 30.05 13.30 -12.29
C TYR A 227 31.44 12.81 -12.71
N ALA A 228 31.52 11.60 -13.27
CA ALA A 228 32.76 10.95 -13.69
C ALA A 228 33.32 11.49 -15.03
N SER A 229 32.54 12.26 -15.79
CA SER A 229 32.90 12.80 -17.13
C SER A 229 34.13 13.73 -17.16
N GLY A 230 34.69 14.10 -15.99
CA GLY A 230 35.88 14.94 -15.92
C GLY A 230 35.63 16.41 -16.30
N TRP A 231 34.37 16.84 -16.31
CA TRP A 231 33.93 18.20 -16.65
C TRP A 231 34.66 19.33 -15.90
N GLN A 232 35.19 19.02 -14.71
CA GLN A 232 36.02 19.91 -13.89
C GLN A 232 37.30 20.36 -14.61
N LYS A 233 37.79 19.59 -15.59
CA LYS A 233 39.00 19.91 -16.37
C LYS A 233 38.71 20.83 -17.56
N CYS A 234 37.45 20.99 -17.97
CA CYS A 234 37.07 21.88 -19.07
C CYS A 234 37.22 23.35 -18.63
N SER A 235 37.96 24.19 -19.35
CA SER A 235 38.19 25.60 -18.97
C SER A 235 36.98 26.50 -19.21
N ASP A 236 36.02 26.07 -20.03
CA ASP A 236 34.84 26.83 -20.38
C ASP A 236 33.79 26.84 -19.26
N VAL A 237 33.54 28.03 -18.70
CA VAL A 237 32.58 28.27 -17.62
C VAL A 237 31.14 27.97 -18.06
N SER A 238 30.80 28.16 -19.34
CA SER A 238 29.48 27.89 -19.90
C SER A 238 29.17 26.39 -19.91
N VAL A 239 30.15 25.57 -20.29
CA VAL A 239 30.05 24.11 -20.28
C VAL A 239 29.90 23.57 -18.85
N ARG A 240 30.66 24.12 -17.90
CA ARG A 240 30.53 23.76 -16.47
C ARG A 240 29.15 24.12 -15.90
N HIS A 241 28.61 25.29 -16.23
CA HIS A 241 27.25 25.67 -15.82
C HIS A 241 26.20 24.73 -16.41
N THR A 242 26.35 24.36 -17.67
CA THR A 242 25.44 23.42 -18.36
C THR A 242 25.49 22.03 -17.71
N ILE A 243 26.68 21.53 -17.37
CA ILE A 243 26.84 20.23 -16.70
C ILE A 243 26.35 20.25 -15.26
N LEU A 244 26.53 21.35 -14.52
CA LEU A 244 25.91 21.55 -13.21
C LEU A 244 24.38 21.56 -13.31
N LEU A 245 23.83 22.18 -14.37
CA LEU A 245 22.41 22.13 -14.70
C LEU A 245 21.95 20.70 -15.02
N MET A 246 22.75 19.93 -15.78
CA MET A 246 22.48 18.52 -16.06
C MET A 246 22.52 17.65 -14.80
N LEU A 247 23.49 17.84 -13.90
CA LEU A 247 23.54 17.17 -12.59
C LEU A 247 22.34 17.51 -11.71
N THR A 248 21.92 18.78 -11.72
CA THR A 248 20.76 19.24 -10.97
C THR A 248 19.45 18.70 -11.56
N ARG A 249 19.38 18.52 -12.89
CA ARG A 249 18.23 17.94 -13.59
C ARG A 249 18.20 16.41 -13.55
N ALA A 250 19.35 15.75 -13.53
CA ALA A 250 19.50 14.30 -13.36
C ALA A 250 19.09 13.83 -11.95
N ARG A 251 18.82 14.76 -11.02
CA ARG A 251 18.15 14.47 -9.74
C ARG A 251 16.69 14.02 -9.94
N VAL A 252 16.07 14.38 -11.07
CA VAL A 252 14.75 13.90 -11.46
C VAL A 252 14.97 12.63 -12.29
N PRO A 253 14.40 11.47 -11.88
CA PRO A 253 14.67 10.22 -12.57
C PRO A 253 14.25 10.26 -14.03
N MET A 254 15.16 9.89 -14.93
CA MET A 254 14.86 9.77 -16.35
C MET A 254 13.96 8.57 -16.57
N GLY A 255 12.66 8.83 -16.72
CA GLY A 255 11.68 7.79 -17.02
C GLY A 255 11.75 7.40 -18.50
N VAL A 256 11.69 6.10 -18.77
CA VAL A 256 11.40 5.60 -20.12
C VAL A 256 9.95 5.97 -20.45
N ARG A 257 9.74 6.81 -21.47
CA ARG A 257 8.43 6.94 -22.12
C ARG A 257 8.11 5.67 -22.88
N SER A 258 7.39 4.76 -22.24
CA SER A 258 6.55 3.82 -22.99
C SER A 258 5.24 4.52 -23.36
N VAL A 259 4.51 3.96 -24.33
CA VAL A 259 3.11 4.33 -24.63
C VAL A 259 2.21 4.32 -23.36
N PHE A 260 2.70 3.76 -22.24
CA PHE A 260 1.90 3.46 -21.05
C PHE A 260 2.21 4.26 -19.76
N TYR A 261 3.32 5.01 -19.59
CA TYR A 261 3.52 6.11 -18.58
C TYR A 261 4.98 6.50 -18.28
N GLU A 262 5.16 7.69 -17.67
CA GLU A 262 6.34 8.14 -16.88
C GLU A 262 5.97 8.13 -15.37
N MET A 263 6.72 7.42 -14.51
CA MET A 263 6.51 7.39 -13.04
C MET A 263 7.76 7.92 -12.35
N SER A 264 7.64 9.01 -11.57
CA SER A 264 8.75 9.59 -10.80
C SER A 264 8.53 9.34 -9.29
N LEU A 265 9.54 8.79 -8.63
CA LEU A 265 9.56 8.39 -7.21
C LEU A 265 9.69 9.54 -6.19
N ASP A 266 9.75 10.81 -6.61
CA ASP A 266 9.89 11.94 -5.66
C ASP A 266 8.76 11.97 -4.63
N THR A 267 7.61 11.38 -4.96
CA THR A 267 6.43 11.24 -4.11
C THR A 267 6.51 10.10 -3.07
N PHE A 268 7.28 9.03 -3.34
CA PHE A 268 7.35 7.86 -2.46
C PHE A 268 8.55 7.93 -1.50
N ALA A 269 9.62 8.66 -1.89
CA ALA A 269 10.80 8.86 -1.06
C ALA A 269 10.52 9.65 0.24
N GLU A 270 9.58 10.62 0.23
CA GLU A 270 9.18 11.32 1.46
C GLU A 270 8.44 10.43 2.46
N VAL A 271 7.83 9.33 2.02
CA VAL A 271 7.08 8.40 2.89
C VAL A 271 7.98 7.36 3.56
N ILE A 272 9.12 7.00 2.95
CA ILE A 272 10.05 5.99 3.50
C ILE A 272 11.10 6.60 4.44
N VAL A 273 11.46 7.89 4.28
CA VAL A 273 12.57 8.52 5.03
C VAL A 273 12.21 8.93 6.47
N MET A 274 10.96 8.77 6.94
CA MET A 274 10.60 9.08 8.34
C MET A 274 10.95 8.01 9.39
N LYS A 275 11.85 7.07 9.09
CA LYS A 275 12.44 6.21 10.12
C LYS A 275 13.90 5.90 9.83
N ASP A 276 14.79 6.79 10.25
CA ASP A 276 16.08 6.35 10.75
C ASP A 276 16.30 6.83 12.19
N VAL A 277 16.14 5.84 13.06
CA VAL A 277 16.55 5.78 14.46
C VAL A 277 18.07 5.58 14.49
N PRO A 278 18.81 6.20 15.43
CA PRO A 278 20.28 6.23 15.42
C PRO A 278 20.98 4.87 15.60
N PRO A 279 22.26 4.77 15.19
CA PRO A 279 23.01 3.52 15.08
C PRO A 279 23.60 3.09 16.42
N ARG A 280 22.79 2.51 17.30
CA ARG A 280 23.27 1.69 18.41
C ARG A 280 22.27 0.57 18.64
N LEU A 281 22.48 -0.58 17.98
CA LEU A 281 22.05 -1.94 18.39
C LEU A 281 22.30 -2.95 17.24
N ARG A 282 23.54 -2.97 16.72
CA ARG A 282 23.99 -3.95 15.70
C ARG A 282 24.66 -5.20 16.32
N HIS A 283 24.37 -5.52 17.59
CA HIS A 283 25.07 -6.60 18.32
C HIS A 283 24.17 -7.69 18.92
N LEU A 284 22.95 -7.87 18.40
CA LEU A 284 22.18 -9.08 18.71
C LEU A 284 21.68 -9.67 17.40
N GLN A 285 22.64 -10.26 16.68
CA GLN A 285 22.40 -11.14 15.57
C GLN A 285 22.27 -12.55 16.14
N PHE A 286 21.10 -13.15 15.88
CA PHE A 286 20.72 -14.55 15.96
C PHE A 286 21.88 -15.55 16.14
N ASP A 287 21.91 -16.20 17.31
CA ASP A 287 22.54 -17.51 17.47
C ASP A 287 21.64 -18.58 16.81
N GLU A 288 22.26 -19.36 15.95
CA GLU A 288 21.74 -20.54 15.28
C GLU A 288 21.37 -21.62 16.31
N CYS A 289 20.09 -21.93 16.46
CA CYS A 289 19.67 -23.16 17.13
C CYS A 289 19.43 -24.23 16.08
N GLY A 290 20.36 -25.18 16.01
CA GLY A 290 20.37 -26.29 15.06
C GLY A 290 19.18 -27.23 15.24
N MET A 291 18.64 -27.68 14.10
CA MET A 291 17.87 -28.92 14.02
C MET A 291 18.72 -29.91 13.22
N GLY A 292 19.28 -30.88 13.94
CA GLY A 292 19.90 -32.05 13.37
C GLY A 292 18.85 -32.94 12.73
N VAL A 293 19.07 -33.24 11.45
CA VAL A 293 18.48 -34.36 10.74
C VAL A 293 19.14 -35.62 11.25
N VAL A 294 18.36 -36.56 11.78
CA VAL A 294 18.77 -37.95 12.00
C VAL A 294 17.92 -38.80 11.08
N ASP A 295 18.57 -39.31 10.04
CA ASP A 295 18.10 -40.40 9.19
C ASP A 295 18.25 -41.76 9.91
N GLU A 296 17.51 -42.75 9.39
CA GLU A 296 17.59 -44.21 9.60
C GLU A 296 16.90 -44.83 10.84
N LEU A 297 15.65 -45.29 10.65
CA LEU A 297 15.24 -46.71 10.55
C LEU A 297 13.72 -46.86 10.40
#